data_AF-A0A1V5TXZ2-F1
#
_entry.id   AF-A0A1V5TXZ2-F1
#
_cell.length_a   1.000
_cell.length_b   1.000
_cell.length_c   1.000
_cell.angle_alpha   90.00
_cell.angle_beta   90.00
_cell.angle_gamma   90.00
#
_symmetry.space_group_name_H-M   'P 1'
#
loop_
_entity.id
_entity.type
_entity.pdbx_description
1 polymer ?
#
loop_
_entity_poly.entity_id
_entity_poly.type
_entity_poly.pdbx_seq_one_letter_code
_entity_poly.pdbx_strand_id
1 'polypeptide(L)'
;MNERVKSVVGIAAAYTGTLFGAGFVSGQEILRFFAAWGGLGILGALLAGAGFAALGAAVTAIARRKETSDYERVISPFGGIVPKLIEALMSVWLFGIVTVMLAAAGDLFHALTGLPPLAGAALLGAAVVTVNLLGAEGFTRALSAVVPVMIAVGFGTAAAGVFTGPDAAFASSPAPELAVAPSFLVSAALYISYNILGCIGVLAPLGRKAAHGKDARLGVILGGIVPGLFAALLCAAMLRNRMTAVSNDMPMFAIARAISPALGVVYAAALFLGIFTAASGIAFSLLSRLQSYKLPGILGKRAFLVSAVCAAALAGSRLGFASLVGAVYPAYGWLGFAAIALMAINCFRARKLKQTAAGEDEAAARGLQKQEDAHEFH
;
A
#
# COMPACT_ATOMS: atom_id res chain seq x y z
N MET A 1 28.99 1.59 0.89
CA MET A 1 27.98 0.63 0.36
C MET A 1 28.13 0.56 -1.15
N ASN A 2 28.26 -0.64 -1.74
CA ASN A 2 28.40 -0.85 -3.19
C ASN A 2 27.17 -0.27 -3.94
N GLU A 3 27.38 0.36 -5.11
CA GLU A 3 26.31 0.95 -5.95
C GLU A 3 25.17 -0.04 -6.25
N ARG A 4 25.50 -1.32 -6.45
CA ARG A 4 24.49 -2.39 -6.61
C ARG A 4 23.61 -2.56 -5.37
N VAL A 5 24.23 -2.59 -4.20
CA VAL A 5 23.51 -2.73 -2.91
C VAL A 5 22.63 -1.51 -2.66
N LYS A 6 23.11 -0.29 -2.97
CA LYS A 6 22.29 0.93 -2.90
C LYS A 6 21.05 0.85 -3.78
N SER A 7 21.18 0.34 -5.01
CA SER A 7 20.05 0.16 -5.93
C SER A 7 19.03 -0.83 -5.40
N VAL A 8 19.47 -2.02 -4.98
CA VAL A 8 18.59 -3.07 -4.42
C VAL A 8 17.84 -2.55 -3.20
N VAL A 9 18.56 -1.95 -2.24
CA VAL A 9 17.99 -1.41 -1.01
C VAL A 9 17.05 -0.25 -1.31
N GLY A 10 17.39 0.64 -2.24
CA GLY A 10 16.52 1.76 -2.63
C GLY A 10 15.19 1.29 -3.22
N ILE A 11 15.20 0.29 -4.10
CA ILE A 11 13.97 -0.28 -4.69
C ILE A 11 13.15 -1.01 -3.62
N ALA A 12 13.80 -1.83 -2.79
CA ALA A 12 13.14 -2.53 -1.70
C ALA A 12 12.50 -1.54 -0.72
N ALA A 13 13.23 -0.52 -0.28
CA ALA A 13 12.74 0.49 0.65
C ALA A 13 11.58 1.30 0.06
N ALA A 14 11.64 1.67 -1.23
CA ALA A 14 10.56 2.37 -1.90
C ALA A 14 9.28 1.52 -1.95
N TYR A 15 9.40 0.24 -2.32
CA TYR A 15 8.24 -0.65 -2.38
C TYR A 15 7.70 -0.99 -0.98
N THR A 16 8.59 -1.35 -0.05
CA THR A 16 8.21 -1.63 1.34
C THR A 16 7.56 -0.41 2.00
N GLY A 17 8.08 0.80 1.78
CA GLY A 17 7.50 2.03 2.31
C GLY A 17 6.09 2.33 1.82
N THR A 18 5.70 1.82 0.64
CA THR A 18 4.31 1.93 0.16
C THR A 18 3.34 0.98 0.84
N LEU A 19 3.84 -0.14 1.37
CA LEU A 19 3.04 -1.13 2.10
C LEU A 19 2.93 -0.77 3.58
N PHE A 20 3.90 -0.04 4.13
CA PHE A 20 3.86 0.44 5.51
C PHE A 20 3.04 1.73 5.63
N GLY A 21 1.73 1.54 5.70
CA GLY A 21 0.79 2.59 6.11
C GLY A 21 0.65 2.68 7.63
N ALA A 22 -0.03 3.73 8.09
CA ALA A 22 -0.38 3.85 9.49
C ALA A 22 -1.31 2.73 9.98
N GLY A 23 -2.14 2.14 9.10
CA GLY A 23 -2.99 1.01 9.48
C GLY A 23 -2.23 -0.31 9.64
N PHE A 24 -1.12 -0.48 8.92
CA PHE A 24 -0.18 -1.56 9.11
C PHE A 24 0.49 -1.45 10.49
N VAL A 25 1.09 -0.29 10.77
CA VAL A 25 1.89 -0.10 11.99
C VAL A 25 1.01 0.02 13.23
N SER A 26 -0.20 0.59 13.16
CA SER A 26 -1.13 0.56 14.30
C SER A 26 -1.51 -0.86 14.72
N GLY A 27 -1.31 -1.86 13.84
CA GLY A 27 -1.70 -3.25 14.03
C GLY A 27 -3.13 -3.55 13.60
N GLN A 28 -3.91 -2.54 13.26
CA GLN A 28 -5.36 -2.70 13.08
C GLN A 28 -5.72 -3.40 11.77
N GLU A 29 -4.91 -3.21 10.73
CA GLU A 29 -4.97 -4.03 9.52
C GLU A 29 -4.61 -5.48 9.83
N ILE A 30 -3.47 -5.68 10.48
CA ILE A 30 -2.92 -7.00 10.75
C ILE A 30 -3.86 -7.80 11.68
N LEU A 31 -4.54 -7.13 12.62
CA LEU A 31 -5.52 -7.74 13.51
C LEU A 31 -6.65 -8.37 12.70
N ARG A 32 -7.28 -7.60 11.80
CA ARG A 32 -8.44 -8.04 11.03
C ARG A 32 -8.13 -9.06 9.95
N PHE A 33 -6.99 -8.88 9.27
CA PHE A 33 -6.62 -9.74 8.14
C PHE A 33 -5.90 -11.02 8.58
N PHE A 34 -5.19 -10.98 9.70
CA PHE A 34 -4.33 -12.09 10.12
C PHE A 34 -4.62 -12.56 11.53
N ALA A 35 -4.46 -11.72 12.56
CA ALA A 35 -4.54 -12.20 13.95
C ALA A 35 -5.96 -12.69 14.36
N ALA A 36 -7.01 -12.24 13.67
CA ALA A 36 -8.36 -12.79 13.77
C ALA A 36 -8.42 -14.30 13.46
N TRP A 37 -7.47 -14.83 12.70
CA TRP A 37 -7.34 -16.26 12.37
C TRP A 37 -6.45 -17.05 13.32
N GLY A 38 -6.02 -16.46 14.45
CA GLY A 38 -5.09 -17.12 15.37
C GLY A 38 -3.74 -17.41 14.70
N GLY A 39 -3.12 -18.55 15.04
CA GLY A 39 -1.84 -18.97 14.48
C GLY A 39 -1.82 -19.12 12.95
N LEU A 40 -2.96 -19.45 12.32
CA LEU A 40 -3.06 -19.50 10.85
C LEU A 40 -2.91 -18.11 10.21
N GLY A 41 -3.18 -17.05 10.97
CA GLY A 41 -2.91 -15.66 10.57
C GLY A 41 -1.46 -15.40 10.22
N ILE A 42 -0.52 -16.01 10.97
CA ILE A 42 0.92 -15.90 10.71
C ILE A 42 1.25 -16.50 9.34
N LEU A 43 0.70 -17.67 9.04
CA LEU A 43 0.86 -18.29 7.72
C LEU A 43 0.23 -17.41 6.62
N GLY A 44 -0.95 -16.84 6.87
CA GLY A 44 -1.58 -15.87 5.97
C GLY A 44 -0.68 -14.65 5.67
N ALA A 45 -0.02 -14.09 6.68
CA ALA A 45 0.89 -12.96 6.52
C ALA A 45 2.15 -13.32 5.73
N LEU A 46 2.70 -14.53 5.94
CA LEU A 46 3.81 -15.05 5.15
C LEU A 46 3.42 -15.28 3.67
N LEU A 47 2.23 -15.83 3.44
CA LEU A 47 1.67 -15.96 2.09
C LEU A 47 1.46 -14.59 1.44
N ALA A 48 1.07 -13.58 2.21
CA ALA A 48 0.97 -12.21 1.72
C ALA A 48 2.32 -11.67 1.24
N GLY A 49 3.40 -11.91 1.98
CA GLY A 49 4.77 -11.56 1.55
C GLY A 49 5.17 -12.21 0.22
N ALA A 50 4.88 -13.50 0.06
CA ALA A 50 5.12 -14.21 -1.19
C ALA A 50 4.27 -13.64 -2.35
N GLY A 51 3.00 -13.33 -2.08
CA GLY A 51 2.08 -12.68 -3.01
C GLY A 51 2.56 -11.30 -3.45
N PHE A 52 3.07 -10.48 -2.53
CA PHE A 52 3.66 -9.17 -2.82
C PHE A 52 4.89 -9.29 -3.71
N ALA A 53 5.80 -10.21 -3.41
CA ALA A 53 6.97 -10.43 -4.24
C ALA A 53 6.58 -10.86 -5.67
N ALA A 54 5.63 -11.79 -5.80
CA ALA A 54 5.16 -12.28 -7.09
C ALA A 54 4.43 -11.21 -7.92
N LEU A 55 3.45 -10.52 -7.34
CA LEU A 55 2.66 -9.51 -8.03
C LEU A 55 3.45 -8.23 -8.25
N GLY A 56 4.32 -7.81 -7.33
CA GLY A 56 5.26 -6.72 -7.54
C GLY A 56 6.17 -6.97 -8.74
N ALA A 57 6.69 -8.20 -8.87
CA ALA A 57 7.46 -8.60 -10.05
C ALA A 57 6.62 -8.59 -11.34
N ALA A 58 5.33 -8.95 -11.27
CA ALA A 58 4.43 -8.89 -12.41
C ALA A 58 4.14 -7.45 -12.86
N VAL A 59 3.81 -6.56 -11.92
CA VAL A 59 3.55 -5.13 -12.16
C VAL A 59 4.76 -4.48 -12.82
N THR A 60 5.96 -4.66 -12.24
CA THR A 60 7.20 -4.08 -12.79
C THR A 60 7.54 -4.65 -14.16
N ALA A 61 7.29 -5.94 -14.40
CA ALA A 61 7.49 -6.55 -15.72
C ALA A 61 6.55 -5.99 -16.79
N ILE A 62 5.28 -5.71 -16.45
CA ILE A 62 4.31 -5.11 -17.38
C ILE A 62 4.69 -3.65 -17.66
N ALA A 63 4.97 -2.87 -16.61
CA ALA A 63 5.38 -1.47 -16.73
C ALA A 63 6.62 -1.32 -17.63
N ARG A 64 7.60 -2.21 -17.46
CA ARG A 64 8.78 -2.28 -18.33
C ARG A 64 8.40 -2.59 -19.78
N ARG A 65 7.62 -3.64 -20.02
CA ARG A 65 7.27 -4.08 -21.39
C ARG A 65 6.45 -3.05 -22.16
N LYS A 66 5.65 -2.26 -21.46
CA LYS A 66 4.84 -1.18 -22.03
C LYS A 66 5.53 0.18 -21.97
N GLU A 67 6.73 0.25 -21.41
CA GLU A 67 7.49 1.49 -21.18
C GLU A 67 6.67 2.60 -20.51
N THR A 68 5.78 2.21 -19.59
CA THR A 68 4.78 3.09 -18.98
C THR A 68 5.04 3.26 -17.48
N SER A 69 4.85 4.49 -17.00
CA SER A 69 4.77 4.79 -15.56
C SER A 69 3.33 4.87 -15.07
N ASP A 70 2.37 4.86 -16.00
CA ASP A 70 0.95 5.04 -15.73
C ASP A 70 0.34 3.73 -15.23
N TYR A 71 -0.26 3.75 -14.04
CA TYR A 71 -0.81 2.55 -13.38
C TYR A 71 -2.00 1.97 -14.14
N GLU A 72 -2.83 2.83 -14.74
CA GLU A 72 -4.00 2.42 -15.51
C GLU A 72 -3.60 1.66 -16.78
N ARG A 73 -2.43 1.95 -17.36
CA ARG A 73 -1.87 1.19 -18.48
C ARG A 73 -1.27 -0.14 -18.08
N VAL A 74 -0.79 -0.24 -16.84
CA VAL A 74 -0.32 -1.50 -16.25
C VAL A 74 -1.49 -2.42 -15.93
N ILE A 75 -2.58 -1.88 -15.41
CA ILE A 75 -3.79 -2.64 -15.09
C ILE A 75 -4.57 -2.99 -16.37
N SER A 76 -4.81 -2.03 -17.26
CA SER A 76 -5.71 -2.22 -18.40
C SER A 76 -5.04 -2.94 -19.59
N PRO A 77 -5.61 -4.07 -20.06
CA PRO A 77 -5.28 -4.66 -21.35
C PRO A 77 -5.97 -3.97 -22.53
N PHE A 78 -6.88 -3.03 -22.26
CA PHE A 78 -7.71 -2.35 -23.25
C PHE A 78 -7.48 -0.83 -23.25
N GLY A 79 -7.65 -0.20 -24.41
CA GLY A 79 -7.77 1.25 -24.51
C GLY A 79 -9.19 1.74 -24.18
N GLY A 80 -9.49 2.99 -24.53
CA GLY A 80 -10.85 3.54 -24.44
C GLY A 80 -11.30 3.85 -23.01
N ILE A 81 -12.45 3.31 -22.60
CA ILE A 81 -13.11 3.67 -21.32
C ILE A 81 -12.51 2.97 -20.10
N VAL A 82 -11.86 1.81 -20.27
CA VAL A 82 -11.37 0.99 -19.14
C VAL A 82 -10.32 1.73 -18.29
N PRO A 83 -9.28 2.39 -18.87
CA PRO A 83 -8.34 3.19 -18.09
C PRO A 83 -9.00 4.32 -17.29
N LYS A 84 -10.03 4.98 -17.85
CA LYS A 84 -10.79 6.04 -17.16
C LYS A 84 -11.57 5.50 -15.97
N LEU A 85 -12.15 4.30 -16.09
CA LEU A 85 -12.84 3.64 -14.99
C LEU A 85 -11.86 3.26 -13.87
N ILE A 86 -10.67 2.77 -14.23
CA ILE A 86 -9.60 2.47 -13.26
C ILE A 86 -9.16 3.75 -12.55
N GLU A 87 -8.98 4.86 -13.26
CA GLU A 87 -8.62 6.15 -12.67
C GLU A 87 -9.69 6.65 -11.69
N ALA A 88 -10.97 6.57 -12.06
CA ALA A 88 -12.09 6.92 -11.18
C ALA A 88 -12.10 6.04 -9.92
N LEU A 89 -11.99 4.73 -10.08
CA LEU A 89 -11.93 3.77 -8.97
C LEU A 89 -10.77 4.07 -8.01
N MET A 90 -9.59 4.36 -8.56
CA MET A 90 -8.41 4.72 -7.78
C MET A 90 -8.57 6.07 -7.08
N SER A 91 -9.36 6.99 -7.62
CA SER A 91 -9.64 8.27 -6.96
C SER A 91 -10.58 8.10 -5.77
N VAL A 92 -11.61 7.26 -5.90
CA VAL A 92 -12.47 6.87 -4.76
C VAL A 92 -11.63 6.15 -3.70
N TRP A 93 -10.67 5.30 -4.11
CA TRP A 93 -9.76 4.63 -3.17
C TRP A 93 -8.94 5.61 -2.34
N LEU A 94 -8.29 6.58 -3.00
CA LEU A 94 -7.50 7.59 -2.30
C LEU A 94 -8.37 8.38 -1.31
N PHE A 95 -9.60 8.72 -1.69
CA PHE A 95 -10.55 9.37 -0.79
C PHE A 95 -10.90 8.49 0.43
N GLY A 96 -11.16 7.20 0.19
CA GLY A 96 -11.40 6.21 1.24
C GLY A 96 -10.23 6.13 2.22
N ILE A 97 -8.98 6.10 1.73
CA ILE A 97 -7.81 6.07 2.60
C ILE A 97 -7.63 7.38 3.37
N VAL A 98 -7.85 8.56 2.76
CA VAL A 98 -7.83 9.83 3.51
C VAL A 98 -8.83 9.79 4.67
N THR A 99 -10.04 9.28 4.43
CA THR A 99 -11.08 9.09 5.46
C THR A 99 -10.61 8.17 6.58
N VAL A 100 -9.99 7.04 6.23
CA VAL A 100 -9.44 6.08 7.20
C VAL A 100 -8.29 6.71 8.02
N MET A 101 -7.43 7.53 7.40
CA MET A 101 -6.34 8.20 8.12
C MET A 101 -6.85 9.28 9.08
N LEU A 102 -7.90 10.02 8.73
CA LEU A 102 -8.54 10.97 9.64
C LEU A 102 -9.15 10.24 10.86
N ALA A 103 -9.80 9.10 10.63
CA ALA A 103 -10.31 8.26 11.72
C ALA A 103 -9.17 7.71 12.59
N ALA A 104 -8.06 7.28 11.97
CA ALA A 104 -6.88 6.80 12.70
C ALA A 104 -6.30 7.88 13.61
N ALA A 105 -6.17 9.13 13.14
CA ALA A 105 -5.72 10.21 14.00
C ALA A 105 -6.71 10.52 15.12
N GLY A 106 -8.01 10.42 14.85
CA GLY A 106 -9.05 10.57 15.87
C GLY A 106 -8.91 9.53 16.99
N ASP A 107 -8.79 8.27 16.64
CA ASP A 107 -8.71 7.17 17.62
C ASP A 107 -7.36 7.19 18.37
N LEU A 108 -6.25 7.56 17.70
CA LEU A 108 -4.98 7.79 18.38
C LEU A 108 -5.05 8.97 19.36
N PHE A 109 -5.68 10.08 18.97
CA PHE A 109 -5.87 11.24 19.83
C PHE A 109 -6.73 10.90 21.05
N HIS A 110 -7.81 10.14 20.85
CA HIS A 110 -8.64 9.64 21.93
C HIS A 110 -7.85 8.73 22.88
N ALA A 111 -7.05 7.80 22.34
CA ALA A 111 -6.24 6.90 23.15
C ALA A 111 -5.16 7.62 23.99
N LEU A 112 -4.71 8.79 23.56
CA LEU A 112 -3.74 9.62 24.28
C LEU A 112 -4.36 10.56 25.30
N THR A 113 -5.53 11.15 24.99
CA THR A 113 -6.09 12.28 25.76
C THR A 113 -7.42 11.97 26.45
N GLY A 114 -8.12 10.91 26.03
CA GLY A 114 -9.50 10.61 26.42
C GLY A 114 -10.56 11.51 25.77
N LEU A 115 -10.17 12.51 24.98
CA LEU A 115 -11.09 13.44 24.32
C LEU A 115 -11.77 12.83 23.09
N PRO A 116 -12.91 13.38 22.62
CA PRO A 116 -13.64 12.80 21.49
C PRO A 116 -12.78 12.63 20.22
N PRO A 117 -12.85 11.48 19.52
CA PRO A 117 -12.04 11.21 18.31
C PRO A 117 -12.17 12.26 17.22
N LEU A 118 -13.34 12.90 17.11
CA LEU A 118 -13.59 13.93 16.11
C LEU A 118 -12.64 15.12 16.23
N ALA A 119 -12.19 15.47 17.44
CA ALA A 119 -11.22 16.55 17.65
C ALA A 119 -9.87 16.21 17.03
N GLY A 120 -9.35 15.00 17.25
CA GLY A 120 -8.11 14.53 16.64
C GLY A 120 -8.19 14.44 15.12
N ALA A 121 -9.31 13.94 14.60
CA ALA A 121 -9.58 13.87 13.16
C ALA A 121 -9.64 15.27 12.51
N ALA A 122 -10.28 16.24 13.18
CA ALA A 122 -10.38 17.62 12.70
C ALA A 122 -9.02 18.34 12.73
N LEU A 123 -8.22 18.14 13.79
CA LEU A 123 -6.86 18.66 13.88
C LEU A 123 -5.98 18.12 12.74
N LEU A 124 -6.05 16.82 12.47
CA LEU A 124 -5.34 16.23 11.33
C LEU A 124 -5.84 16.82 10.00
N GLY A 125 -7.15 16.90 9.82
CA GLY A 125 -7.76 17.45 8.60
C GLY A 125 -7.29 18.88 8.31
N ALA A 126 -7.24 19.74 9.33
CA ALA A 126 -6.73 21.11 9.22
C ALA A 126 -5.24 21.14 8.83
N ALA A 127 -4.43 20.27 9.43
CA ALA A 127 -3.01 20.14 9.10
C ALA A 127 -2.80 19.67 7.64
N VAL A 128 -3.58 18.68 7.19
CA VAL A 128 -3.55 18.16 5.81
C VAL A 128 -3.93 19.24 4.80
N VAL A 129 -4.98 20.03 5.09
CA VAL A 129 -5.38 21.18 4.26
C VAL A 129 -4.23 22.18 4.15
N THR A 130 -3.67 22.58 5.29
CA THR A 130 -2.60 23.59 5.36
C THR A 130 -1.39 23.17 4.53
N VAL A 131 -0.89 21.95 4.72
CA VAL A 131 0.25 21.42 3.96
C VAL A 131 -0.04 21.37 2.46
N ASN A 132 -1.22 20.91 2.06
CA ASN A 132 -1.57 20.79 0.65
C ASN A 132 -1.77 22.13 -0.06
N LEU A 133 -2.06 23.19 0.69
CA LEU A 133 -2.11 24.57 0.21
C LEU A 133 -0.73 25.19 0.04
N LEU A 134 0.21 24.90 0.94
CA LEU A 134 1.57 25.46 0.93
C LEU A 134 2.47 24.90 -0.19
N GLY A 135 2.05 23.85 -0.90
CA GLY A 135 2.81 23.25 -2.00
C GLY A 135 3.75 22.12 -1.53
N ALA A 136 3.87 21.08 -2.35
CA ALA A 136 4.41 19.78 -1.94
C ALA A 136 5.94 19.63 -1.97
N GLU A 137 6.68 20.65 -2.39
CA GLU A 137 8.14 20.56 -2.56
C GLU A 137 8.89 20.43 -1.23
N GLY A 138 8.38 21.01 -0.13
CA GLY A 138 8.93 20.81 1.21
C GLY A 138 8.43 19.53 1.89
N PHE A 139 7.19 19.13 1.60
CA PHE A 139 6.51 18.05 2.31
C PHE A 139 6.99 16.65 1.91
N THR A 140 7.28 16.44 0.62
CA THR A 140 7.71 15.14 0.08
C THR A 140 9.01 14.61 0.67
N ARG A 141 9.94 15.48 1.11
CA ARG A 141 11.16 15.07 1.82
C ARG A 141 10.89 14.62 3.26
N ALA A 142 9.94 15.26 3.94
CA ALA A 142 9.55 14.87 5.30
C ALA A 142 8.88 13.48 5.33
N LEU A 143 8.13 13.12 4.28
CA LEU A 143 7.51 11.79 4.12
C LEU A 143 8.54 10.66 4.20
N SER A 144 9.69 10.82 3.55
CA SER A 144 10.70 9.76 3.45
C SER A 144 11.45 9.49 4.75
N ALA A 145 11.50 10.46 5.67
CA ALA A 145 12.22 10.34 6.94
C ALA A 145 11.41 9.61 8.03
N VAL A 146 10.07 9.64 7.94
CA VAL A 146 9.18 9.08 8.96
C VAL A 146 9.09 7.55 8.88
N VAL A 147 9.08 7.00 7.66
CA VAL A 147 8.89 5.55 7.44
C VAL A 147 9.96 4.71 8.16
N PRO A 148 11.27 4.99 8.07
CA PRO A 148 12.27 4.21 8.81
C PRO A 148 12.06 4.20 10.33
N VAL A 149 11.64 5.34 10.91
CA VAL A 149 11.36 5.46 12.35
C VAL A 149 10.16 4.60 12.74
N MET A 150 9.09 4.64 11.95
CA MET A 150 7.91 3.79 12.17
C MET A 150 8.26 2.30 12.09
N ILE A 151 9.08 1.90 11.12
CA ILE A 151 9.53 0.50 10.99
C ILE A 151 10.32 0.11 12.22
N ALA A 152 11.29 0.93 12.63
CA ALA A 152 12.16 0.60 13.76
C ALA A 152 11.37 0.45 15.07
N VAL A 153 10.49 1.41 15.37
CA VAL A 153 9.66 1.40 16.59
C VAL A 153 8.62 0.28 16.54
N GLY A 154 7.98 0.09 15.38
CA GLY A 154 7.01 -0.99 15.17
C GLY A 154 7.65 -2.38 15.30
N PHE A 155 8.80 -2.60 14.67
CA PHE A 155 9.55 -3.85 14.73
C PHE A 155 10.04 -4.13 16.15
N GLY A 156 10.66 -3.15 16.80
CA GLY A 156 11.15 -3.28 18.18
C GLY A 156 10.01 -3.62 19.16
N THR A 157 8.88 -2.94 19.03
CA THR A 157 7.68 -3.21 19.85
C THR A 157 7.11 -4.60 19.56
N ALA A 158 7.04 -5.00 18.29
CA ALA A 158 6.50 -6.31 17.93
C ALA A 158 7.40 -7.44 18.45
N ALA A 159 8.72 -7.32 18.28
CA ALA A 159 9.69 -8.26 18.82
C ALA A 159 9.56 -8.36 20.35
N ALA A 160 9.57 -7.21 21.06
CA ALA A 160 9.40 -7.19 22.50
C ALA A 160 8.07 -7.81 22.93
N GLY A 161 6.96 -7.43 22.27
CA GLY A 161 5.63 -7.95 22.56
C GLY A 161 5.48 -9.46 22.36
N VAL A 162 6.23 -10.06 21.42
CA VAL A 162 6.30 -11.52 21.29
C VAL A 162 6.91 -12.17 22.54
N PHE A 163 7.99 -11.61 23.08
CA PHE A 163 8.71 -12.18 24.23
C PHE A 163 8.05 -11.85 25.58
N THR A 164 7.41 -10.68 25.72
CA THR A 164 6.83 -10.22 26.98
C THR A 164 5.34 -10.49 27.10
N GLY A 165 4.66 -10.86 26.00
CA GLY A 165 3.22 -11.04 26.01
C GLY A 165 2.77 -12.17 26.95
N PRO A 166 1.65 -11.98 27.69
CA PRO A 166 1.21 -12.91 28.73
C PRO A 166 0.68 -14.24 28.20
N ASP A 167 0.22 -14.29 26.94
CA ASP A 167 -0.44 -15.46 26.38
C ASP A 167 0.58 -16.52 25.94
N ALA A 168 0.53 -17.71 26.55
CA ALA A 168 1.54 -18.75 26.34
C ALA A 168 1.56 -19.33 24.91
N ALA A 169 0.42 -19.33 24.21
CA ALA A 169 0.29 -19.96 22.90
C ALA A 169 -0.13 -18.94 21.82
N PHE A 170 0.51 -19.03 20.65
CA PHE A 170 0.03 -18.38 19.41
C PHE A 170 -1.28 -19.00 18.88
N ALA A 171 -1.65 -20.17 19.40
CA ALA A 171 -2.87 -20.89 19.09
C ALA A 171 -4.04 -20.38 19.94
N SER A 172 -4.38 -19.10 19.83
CA SER A 172 -5.68 -18.62 20.30
C SER A 172 -6.77 -19.07 19.32
N SER A 173 -7.96 -19.41 19.82
CA SER A 173 -9.13 -19.63 18.96
C SER A 173 -9.31 -18.47 17.99
N PRO A 174 -9.64 -18.74 16.71
CA PRO A 174 -10.03 -17.69 15.78
C PRO A 174 -11.11 -16.79 16.40
N ALA A 175 -11.10 -15.51 16.04
CA ALA A 175 -12.17 -14.55 16.29
C ALA A 175 -12.77 -14.15 14.92
N PRO A 176 -13.63 -15.00 14.31
CA PRO A 176 -14.20 -14.75 12.99
C PRO A 176 -15.01 -13.45 12.94
N GLU A 177 -15.56 -13.00 14.07
CA GLU A 177 -16.30 -11.74 14.20
C GLU A 177 -15.44 -10.49 13.95
N LEU A 178 -14.12 -10.58 14.13
CA LEU A 178 -13.16 -9.52 13.81
C LEU A 178 -12.58 -9.67 12.40
N ALA A 179 -12.77 -10.83 11.77
CA ALA A 179 -12.18 -11.14 10.48
C ALA A 179 -12.94 -10.46 9.33
N VAL A 180 -12.19 -10.11 8.28
CA VAL A 180 -12.75 -9.47 7.07
C VAL A 180 -13.12 -10.47 5.96
N ALA A 181 -13.00 -11.76 6.22
CA ALA A 181 -13.11 -12.82 5.23
C ALA A 181 -13.66 -14.11 5.86
N PRO A 182 -14.10 -15.11 5.06
CA PRO A 182 -14.55 -16.40 5.57
C PRO A 182 -13.40 -17.39 5.88
N SER A 183 -12.16 -17.12 5.43
CA SER A 183 -10.99 -17.95 5.76
C SER A 183 -9.70 -17.12 5.75
N PHE A 184 -8.66 -17.62 6.42
CA PHE A 184 -7.35 -16.97 6.44
C PHE A 184 -6.72 -16.84 5.03
N LEU A 185 -7.00 -17.80 4.13
CA LEU A 185 -6.54 -17.75 2.74
C LEU A 185 -7.24 -16.63 1.96
N VAL A 186 -8.57 -16.50 2.11
CA VAL A 186 -9.32 -15.42 1.46
C VAL A 186 -8.89 -14.08 2.04
N SER A 187 -8.64 -14.02 3.36
CA SER A 187 -8.14 -12.81 4.01
C SER A 187 -6.76 -12.41 3.49
N ALA A 188 -5.81 -13.34 3.41
CA ALA A 188 -4.49 -13.09 2.83
C ALA A 188 -4.59 -12.66 1.37
N ALA A 189 -5.46 -13.28 0.57
CA ALA A 189 -5.65 -12.93 -0.82
C ALA A 189 -6.25 -11.52 -0.99
N LEU A 190 -7.25 -11.16 -0.17
CA LEU A 190 -7.79 -9.79 -0.13
C LEU A 190 -6.71 -8.78 0.29
N TYR A 191 -5.92 -9.12 1.30
CA TYR A 191 -4.81 -8.29 1.78
C TYR A 191 -3.78 -8.04 0.69
N ILE A 192 -3.37 -9.09 -0.02
CA ILE A 192 -2.48 -9.01 -1.18
C ILE A 192 -3.08 -8.09 -2.24
N SER A 193 -4.35 -8.32 -2.55
CA SER A 193 -5.07 -7.69 -3.64
C SER A 193 -5.17 -6.16 -3.50
N TYR A 194 -5.66 -5.67 -2.35
CA TYR A 194 -5.84 -4.23 -2.16
C TYR A 194 -4.48 -3.51 -2.06
N ASN A 195 -3.50 -4.13 -1.39
CA ASN A 195 -2.18 -3.53 -1.20
C ASN A 195 -1.42 -3.42 -2.53
N ILE A 196 -1.49 -4.43 -3.39
CA ILE A 196 -0.89 -4.35 -4.73
C ILE A 196 -1.51 -3.19 -5.50
N LEU A 197 -2.84 -3.04 -5.46
CA LEU A 197 -3.53 -1.95 -6.12
C LEU A 197 -3.04 -0.57 -5.63
N GLY A 198 -2.84 -0.42 -4.31
CA GLY A 198 -2.23 0.78 -3.71
C GLY A 198 -0.78 1.03 -4.13
N CYS A 199 0.00 -0.04 -4.38
CA CYS A 199 1.43 0.05 -4.69
C CYS A 199 1.74 0.22 -6.19
N ILE A 200 0.79 -0.06 -7.10
CA ILE A 200 1.04 0.02 -8.55
C ILE A 200 1.56 1.41 -8.96
N GLY A 201 1.07 2.49 -8.35
CA GLY A 201 1.52 3.85 -8.64
C GLY A 201 3.01 4.11 -8.39
N VAL A 202 3.65 3.33 -7.51
CA VAL A 202 5.10 3.39 -7.24
C VAL A 202 5.85 2.31 -8.02
N LEU A 203 5.28 1.10 -8.08
CA LEU A 203 5.88 -0.02 -8.82
C LEU A 203 5.96 0.23 -10.32
N ALA A 204 5.01 0.93 -10.93
CA ALA A 204 5.02 1.19 -12.37
C ALA A 204 6.19 2.11 -12.79
N PRO A 205 6.40 3.29 -12.18
CA PRO A 205 7.61 4.11 -12.42
C PRO A 205 8.91 3.36 -12.11
N LEU A 206 8.97 2.59 -11.01
CA LEU A 206 10.13 1.77 -10.68
C LEU A 206 10.41 0.74 -11.77
N GLY A 207 9.39 0.04 -12.25
CA GLY A 207 9.50 -0.95 -13.32
C GLY A 207 9.95 -0.36 -14.65
N ARG A 208 9.48 0.84 -15.00
CA ARG A 208 9.92 1.57 -16.21
C ARG A 208 11.39 1.99 -16.11
N LYS A 209 11.81 2.53 -14.96
CA LYS A 209 13.20 2.99 -14.75
C LYS A 209 14.20 1.85 -14.60
N ALA A 210 13.78 0.73 -14.03
CA ALA A 210 14.62 -0.43 -13.76
C ALA A 210 14.84 -1.31 -15.02
N ALA A 211 15.35 -0.71 -16.10
CA ALA A 211 15.69 -1.38 -17.33
C ALA A 211 16.81 -2.42 -17.07
N HIS A 212 16.43 -3.70 -17.03
CA HIS A 212 17.30 -4.88 -16.98
C HIS A 212 18.38 -4.91 -15.88
N GLY A 213 18.06 -5.59 -14.76
CA GLY A 213 19.08 -5.98 -13.79
C GLY A 213 18.57 -7.05 -12.83
N LYS A 214 19.41 -8.04 -12.51
CA LYS A 214 19.15 -8.99 -11.41
C LYS A 214 18.86 -8.25 -10.11
N ASP A 215 19.53 -7.11 -9.91
CA ASP A 215 19.42 -6.24 -8.75
C ASP A 215 18.03 -5.61 -8.60
N ALA A 216 17.43 -5.11 -9.68
CA ALA A 216 16.09 -4.55 -9.62
C ALA A 216 15.02 -5.61 -9.28
N ARG A 217 15.15 -6.81 -9.86
CA ARG A 217 14.26 -7.93 -9.52
C ARG A 217 14.42 -8.34 -8.06
N LEU A 218 15.66 -8.39 -7.57
CA LEU A 218 15.93 -8.68 -6.17
C LEU A 218 15.33 -7.61 -5.25
N GLY A 219 15.46 -6.32 -5.59
CA GLY A 219 14.87 -5.22 -4.83
C GLY A 219 13.34 -5.33 -4.75
N VAL A 220 12.66 -5.67 -5.84
CA VAL A 220 11.20 -5.90 -5.84
C VAL A 220 10.81 -7.11 -5.01
N ILE A 221 11.55 -8.23 -5.12
CA ILE A 221 11.29 -9.43 -4.32
C ILE A 221 11.44 -9.14 -2.84
N LEU A 222 12.57 -8.54 -2.43
CA LEU A 222 12.81 -8.15 -1.05
C LEU A 222 11.77 -7.14 -0.56
N GLY A 223 11.40 -6.18 -1.41
CA GLY A 223 10.40 -5.17 -1.13
C GLY A 223 9.00 -5.74 -0.84
N GLY A 224 8.70 -6.95 -1.33
CA GLY A 224 7.46 -7.68 -1.01
C GLY A 224 7.59 -8.67 0.16
N ILE A 225 8.71 -9.38 0.27
CA ILE A 225 8.94 -10.36 1.36
C ILE A 225 9.05 -9.67 2.73
N VAL A 226 9.80 -8.57 2.82
CA VAL A 226 10.03 -7.85 4.09
C VAL A 226 8.71 -7.42 4.76
N PRO A 227 7.75 -6.79 4.05
CA PRO A 227 6.44 -6.49 4.62
C PRO A 227 5.68 -7.71 5.13
N GLY A 228 5.74 -8.84 4.42
CA GLY A 228 5.08 -10.08 4.87
C GLY A 228 5.69 -10.64 6.16
N LEU A 229 7.02 -10.62 6.28
CA LEU A 229 7.72 -11.00 7.51
C LEU A 229 7.37 -10.06 8.66
N PHE A 230 7.29 -8.76 8.40
CA PHE A 230 6.91 -7.81 9.44
C PHE A 230 5.44 -7.95 9.84
N ALA A 231 4.53 -8.18 8.90
CA ALA A 231 3.12 -8.48 9.18
C ALA A 231 2.97 -9.75 10.03
N ALA A 232 3.77 -10.78 9.75
CA ALA A 232 3.80 -12.01 10.54
C ALA A 232 4.29 -11.75 11.97
N LEU A 233 5.32 -10.90 12.13
CA LEU A 233 5.83 -10.50 13.45
C LEU A 233 4.79 -9.69 14.25
N LEU A 234 4.12 -8.72 13.62
CA LEU A 234 3.02 -7.97 14.24
C LEU A 234 1.86 -8.88 14.63
N CYS A 235 1.50 -9.82 13.76
CA CYS A 235 0.49 -10.83 14.04
C CYS A 235 0.88 -11.66 15.27
N ALA A 236 2.12 -12.16 15.33
CA ALA A 236 2.64 -12.91 16.46
C ALA A 236 2.61 -12.10 17.77
N ALA A 237 3.01 -10.82 17.73
CA ALA A 237 2.97 -9.93 18.88
C ALA A 237 1.54 -9.72 19.42
N MET A 238 0.57 -9.51 18.53
CA MET A 238 -0.83 -9.37 18.91
C MET A 238 -1.44 -10.67 19.43
N LEU A 239 -1.04 -11.83 18.90
CA LEU A 239 -1.48 -13.13 19.42
C LEU A 239 -0.94 -13.40 20.84
N ARG A 240 0.27 -12.93 21.15
CA ARG A 240 0.88 -12.99 22.49
C ARG A 240 0.26 -11.99 23.48
N ASN A 241 -0.45 -10.98 22.98
CA ASN A 241 -1.08 -9.91 23.75
C ASN A 241 -2.56 -9.76 23.35
N ARG A 242 -3.28 -10.89 23.24
CA ARG A 242 -4.56 -10.93 22.52
C ARG A 242 -5.60 -10.01 23.12
N MET A 243 -5.74 -10.03 24.44
CA MET A 243 -6.71 -9.19 25.15
C MET A 243 -6.46 -7.70 24.89
N THR A 244 -5.20 -7.25 24.94
CA THR A 244 -4.81 -5.89 24.62
C THR A 244 -5.09 -5.55 23.16
N ALA A 245 -4.79 -6.48 22.24
CA ALA A 245 -4.95 -6.25 20.82
C ALA A 245 -6.43 -6.11 20.41
N VAL A 246 -7.33 -6.95 20.91
CA VAL A 246 -8.75 -6.93 20.51
C VAL A 246 -9.56 -5.81 21.17
N SER A 247 -9.11 -5.29 22.31
CA SER A 247 -9.81 -4.26 23.09
C SER A 247 -9.44 -2.83 22.70
N ASN A 248 -8.53 -2.63 21.75
CA ASN A 248 -8.02 -1.32 21.37
C ASN A 248 -8.06 -1.13 19.86
N ASP A 249 -8.47 0.06 19.41
CA ASP A 249 -8.47 0.43 17.98
C ASP A 249 -7.06 0.60 17.40
N MET A 250 -6.06 0.79 18.27
CA MET A 250 -4.64 0.88 17.96
C MET A 250 -3.84 -0.22 18.70
N PRO A 251 -3.97 -1.49 18.29
CA PRO A 251 -3.42 -2.64 19.01
C PRO A 251 -1.95 -2.51 19.38
N MET A 252 -1.10 -2.12 18.42
CA MET A 252 0.34 -2.08 18.64
C MET A 252 0.78 -0.89 19.48
N PHE A 253 0.05 0.22 19.45
CA PHE A 253 0.26 1.32 20.38
C PHE A 253 -0.10 0.90 21.81
N ALA A 254 -1.22 0.18 22.00
CA ALA A 254 -1.61 -0.32 23.30
C ALA A 254 -0.58 -1.32 23.86
N ILE A 255 -0.07 -2.23 23.02
CA ILE A 255 1.03 -3.15 23.37
C ILE A 255 2.31 -2.36 23.74
N ALA A 256 2.70 -1.36 22.94
CA ALA A 256 3.85 -0.50 23.24
C ALA A 256 3.75 0.15 24.62
N ARG A 257 2.57 0.71 24.93
CA ARG A 257 2.30 1.36 26.22
C ARG A 257 2.29 0.38 27.38
N ALA A 258 1.81 -0.85 27.18
CA ALA A 258 1.82 -1.91 28.19
C ALA A 258 3.24 -2.40 28.51
N ILE A 259 4.13 -2.44 27.51
CA ILE A 259 5.55 -2.79 27.72
C ILE A 259 6.26 -1.69 28.52
N SER A 260 6.11 -0.44 28.12
CA SER A 260 6.65 0.71 28.85
C SER A 260 5.91 2.00 28.47
N PRO A 261 5.54 2.86 29.43
CA PRO A 261 4.95 4.17 29.13
C PRO A 261 5.79 5.02 28.18
N ALA A 262 7.13 4.99 28.33
CA ALA A 262 8.04 5.74 27.47
C ALA A 262 8.01 5.24 26.02
N LEU A 263 7.96 3.90 25.83
CA LEU A 263 7.81 3.30 24.50
C LEU A 263 6.47 3.68 23.88
N GLY A 264 5.39 3.70 24.67
CA GLY A 264 4.08 4.17 24.24
C GLY A 264 4.12 5.60 23.67
N VAL A 265 4.80 6.54 24.32
CA VAL A 265 4.95 7.92 23.83
C VAL A 265 5.71 7.97 22.51
N VAL A 266 6.83 7.26 22.40
CA VAL A 266 7.62 7.20 21.17
C VAL A 266 6.81 6.57 20.03
N TYR A 267 6.06 5.51 20.32
CA TYR A 267 5.18 4.82 19.37
C TYR A 267 4.07 5.74 18.87
N ALA A 268 3.39 6.45 19.77
CA ALA A 268 2.33 7.38 19.42
C ALA A 268 2.85 8.52 18.54
N ALA A 269 4.02 9.07 18.84
CA ALA A 269 4.63 10.12 18.02
C ALA A 269 4.98 9.60 16.61
N ALA A 270 5.60 8.43 16.51
CA ALA A 270 5.91 7.80 15.23
C ALA A 270 4.64 7.48 14.42
N LEU A 271 3.61 6.94 15.08
CA LEU A 271 2.33 6.59 14.46
C LEU A 271 1.59 7.85 13.99
N PHE A 272 1.54 8.92 14.79
CA PHE A 272 0.92 10.18 14.41
C PHE A 272 1.62 10.80 13.19
N LEU A 273 2.95 10.86 13.21
CA LEU A 273 3.72 11.32 12.06
C LEU A 273 3.43 10.45 10.83
N GLY A 274 3.33 9.13 10.98
CA GLY A 274 2.93 8.20 9.92
C GLY A 274 1.54 8.48 9.33
N ILE A 275 0.55 8.67 10.20
CA ILE A 275 -0.82 9.01 9.80
C ILE A 275 -0.83 10.33 9.03
N PHE A 276 -0.16 11.36 9.56
CA PHE A 276 -0.11 12.69 8.96
C PHE A 276 0.58 12.71 7.60
N THR A 277 1.73 12.04 7.50
CA THR A 277 2.48 11.90 6.27
C THR A 277 1.69 11.15 5.20
N ALA A 278 1.09 10.01 5.55
CA ALA A 278 0.24 9.24 4.66
C ALA A 278 -1.00 10.03 4.20
N ALA A 279 -1.75 10.61 5.14
CA ALA A 279 -2.97 11.37 4.83
C ALA A 279 -2.68 12.51 3.85
N SER A 280 -1.63 13.27 4.11
CA SER A 280 -1.26 14.42 3.28
C SER A 280 -0.76 14.00 1.89
N GLY A 281 0.03 12.93 1.78
CA GLY A 281 0.53 12.43 0.48
C GLY A 281 -0.59 11.83 -0.39
N ILE A 282 -1.53 11.12 0.23
CA ILE A 282 -2.70 10.54 -0.45
C ILE A 282 -3.68 11.65 -0.85
N ALA A 283 -3.92 12.63 0.03
CA ALA A 283 -4.71 13.81 -0.31
C ALA A 283 -4.07 14.58 -1.48
N PHE A 284 -2.75 14.81 -1.46
CA PHE A 284 -2.03 15.45 -2.58
C PHE A 284 -2.24 14.70 -3.90
N SER A 285 -2.14 13.36 -3.85
CA SER A 285 -2.32 12.49 -5.02
C SER A 285 -3.75 12.58 -5.56
N LEU A 286 -4.75 12.59 -4.68
CA LEU A 286 -6.15 12.73 -5.05
C LEU A 286 -6.43 14.11 -5.67
N LEU A 287 -5.91 15.17 -5.05
CA LEU A 287 -6.09 16.55 -5.54
C LEU A 287 -5.48 16.73 -6.92
N SER A 288 -4.27 16.20 -7.14
CA SER A 288 -3.61 16.27 -8.44
C SER A 288 -4.44 15.62 -9.55
N ARG A 289 -5.16 14.53 -9.22
CA ARG A 289 -6.12 13.89 -10.14
C ARG A 289 -7.37 14.73 -10.33
N LEU A 290 -7.98 15.22 -9.26
CA LEU A 290 -9.19 16.06 -9.37
C LEU A 290 -8.94 17.33 -10.19
N GLN A 291 -7.74 17.90 -10.08
CA GLN A 291 -7.32 19.08 -10.86
C GLN A 291 -7.08 18.75 -12.35
N SER A 292 -6.79 17.50 -12.72
CA SER A 292 -6.57 17.09 -14.11
C SER A 292 -7.85 17.19 -14.95
N TYR A 293 -9.03 17.10 -14.32
CA TYR A 293 -10.33 17.27 -14.97
C TYR A 293 -10.66 18.72 -15.39
N LYS A 294 -9.81 19.70 -15.03
CA LYS A 294 -9.93 21.13 -15.44
C LYS A 294 -11.35 21.71 -15.22
N LEU A 295 -11.92 21.46 -14.03
CA LEU A 295 -13.24 22.00 -13.67
C LEU A 295 -13.24 23.54 -13.64
N PRO A 296 -14.28 24.21 -14.17
CA PRO A 296 -14.34 25.67 -14.19
C PRO A 296 -14.65 26.27 -12.80
N GLY A 297 -14.24 27.53 -12.59
CA GLY A 297 -14.62 28.33 -11.43
C GLY A 297 -13.99 27.88 -10.10
N ILE A 298 -14.76 27.97 -9.01
CA ILE A 298 -14.29 27.61 -7.65
C ILE A 298 -13.98 26.10 -7.52
N LEU A 299 -14.65 25.26 -8.30
CA LEU A 299 -14.46 23.81 -8.30
C LEU A 299 -13.09 23.37 -8.83
N GLY A 300 -12.43 24.21 -9.62
CA GLY A 300 -11.04 23.98 -10.07
C GLY A 300 -9.98 24.46 -9.08
N LYS A 301 -10.36 25.26 -8.06
CA LYS A 301 -9.39 25.82 -7.11
C LYS A 301 -8.93 24.76 -6.12
N ARG A 302 -7.61 24.57 -6.03
CA ARG A 302 -6.96 23.63 -5.12
C ARG A 302 -7.44 23.77 -3.67
N ALA A 303 -7.60 25.01 -3.20
CA ALA A 303 -8.05 25.32 -1.85
C ALA A 303 -9.47 24.82 -1.56
N PHE A 304 -10.38 24.98 -2.51
CA PHE A 304 -11.73 24.45 -2.40
C PHE A 304 -11.72 22.92 -2.41
N LEU A 305 -11.01 22.31 -3.37
CA LEU A 305 -10.94 20.85 -3.50
C LEU A 305 -10.39 20.16 -2.25
N VAL A 306 -9.28 20.66 -1.68
CA VAL A 306 -8.71 20.05 -0.46
C VAL A 306 -9.63 20.21 0.74
N SER A 307 -10.27 21.37 0.88
CA SER A 307 -11.19 21.63 1.97
C SER A 307 -12.44 20.75 1.86
N ALA A 308 -13.00 20.61 0.66
CA ALA A 308 -14.15 19.76 0.40
C ALA A 308 -13.84 18.27 0.63
N VAL A 309 -12.69 17.79 0.13
CA VAL A 309 -12.22 16.41 0.37
C VAL A 309 -12.03 16.16 1.87
N CYS A 310 -11.36 17.06 2.59
CA CYS A 310 -11.12 16.88 4.02
C CYS A 310 -12.42 16.98 4.84
N ALA A 311 -13.36 17.86 4.47
CA ALA A 311 -14.65 17.96 5.13
C ALA A 311 -15.49 16.69 4.94
N ALA A 312 -15.55 16.14 3.73
CA ALA A 312 -16.23 14.88 3.44
C ALA A 312 -15.55 13.70 4.13
N ALA A 313 -14.22 13.65 4.14
CA ALA A 313 -13.44 12.63 4.86
C ALA A 313 -13.65 12.72 6.38
N LEU A 314 -13.76 13.93 6.95
CA LEU A 314 -14.07 14.15 8.36
C LEU A 314 -15.50 13.71 8.71
N ALA A 315 -16.45 13.81 7.77
CA ALA A 315 -17.77 13.22 7.92
C ALA A 315 -17.69 11.70 8.02
N GLY A 316 -16.99 11.06 7.07
CA GLY A 316 -16.80 9.61 7.06
C GLY A 316 -15.96 9.06 8.23
N SER A 317 -15.02 9.85 8.76
CA SER A 317 -14.15 9.40 9.86
C SER A 317 -14.90 9.11 11.16
N ARG A 318 -16.15 9.59 11.29
CA ARG A 318 -17.03 9.30 12.44
C ARG A 318 -17.40 7.82 12.57
N LEU A 319 -17.22 7.02 11.52
CA LEU A 319 -17.44 5.58 11.55
C LEU A 319 -16.40 4.82 12.41
N GLY A 320 -15.30 5.48 12.78
CA GLY A 320 -14.20 4.89 13.56
C GLY A 320 -13.18 4.18 12.69
N PHE A 321 -11.92 4.19 13.12
CA PHE A 321 -10.81 3.63 12.34
C PHE A 321 -10.97 2.13 12.14
N ALA A 322 -11.34 1.42 13.21
CA ALA A 322 -11.69 0.02 13.22
C ALA A 322 -12.68 -0.37 12.10
N SER A 323 -13.86 0.23 12.14
CA SER A 323 -14.95 -0.07 11.19
C SER A 323 -14.54 0.24 9.75
N LEU A 324 -13.83 1.35 9.52
CA LEU A 324 -13.36 1.73 8.20
C LEU A 324 -12.33 0.73 7.65
N VAL A 325 -11.36 0.27 8.45
CA VAL A 325 -10.43 -0.79 8.02
C VAL A 325 -11.20 -2.08 7.71
N GLY A 326 -12.18 -2.44 8.54
CA GLY A 326 -13.00 -3.64 8.37
C GLY A 326 -13.95 -3.61 7.17
N ALA A 327 -14.33 -2.43 6.67
CA ALA A 327 -15.26 -2.30 5.55
C ALA A 327 -14.55 -1.88 4.25
N VAL A 328 -13.75 -0.81 4.31
CA VAL A 328 -13.13 -0.20 3.12
C VAL A 328 -12.08 -1.16 2.55
N TYR A 329 -11.16 -1.69 3.37
CA TYR A 329 -10.03 -2.44 2.83
C TYR A 329 -10.44 -3.76 2.15
N PRO A 330 -11.32 -4.60 2.71
CA PRO A 330 -11.79 -5.79 1.99
C PRO A 330 -12.64 -5.46 0.75
N ALA A 331 -13.44 -4.39 0.77
CA ALA A 331 -14.17 -3.95 -0.42
C ALA A 331 -13.22 -3.63 -1.57
N TYR A 332 -12.11 -2.96 -1.28
CA TYR A 332 -11.04 -2.72 -2.25
C TYR A 332 -10.20 -3.95 -2.57
N GLY A 333 -10.11 -4.92 -1.67
CA GLY A 333 -9.52 -6.24 -1.95
C GLY A 333 -10.30 -6.97 -3.06
N TRP A 334 -11.62 -6.95 -3.01
CA TRP A 334 -12.46 -7.54 -4.07
C TRP A 334 -12.28 -6.83 -5.41
N LEU A 335 -12.26 -5.49 -5.41
CA LEU A 335 -11.96 -4.70 -6.60
C LEU A 335 -10.54 -4.95 -7.15
N GLY A 336 -9.58 -5.15 -6.25
CA GLY A 336 -8.21 -5.49 -6.61
C GLY A 336 -8.10 -6.84 -7.32
N PHE A 337 -8.98 -7.81 -7.06
CA PHE A 337 -8.97 -9.08 -7.80
C PHE A 337 -9.33 -8.85 -9.26
N ALA A 338 -10.30 -7.97 -9.53
CA ALA A 338 -10.63 -7.57 -10.90
C ALA A 338 -9.42 -6.88 -11.56
N ALA A 339 -8.72 -5.99 -10.86
CA ALA A 339 -7.51 -5.35 -11.37
C ALA A 339 -6.38 -6.35 -11.64
N ILE A 340 -6.18 -7.34 -10.76
CA ILE A 340 -5.18 -8.41 -10.94
C ILE A 340 -5.55 -9.28 -12.14
N ALA A 341 -6.83 -9.62 -12.33
CA ALA A 341 -7.29 -10.39 -13.50
C ALA A 341 -7.02 -9.62 -14.80
N LEU A 342 -7.35 -8.33 -14.85
CA LEU A 342 -7.04 -7.46 -15.99
C LEU A 342 -5.53 -7.38 -16.25
N MET A 343 -4.74 -7.24 -15.18
CA MET A 343 -3.28 -7.20 -15.25
C MET A 343 -2.69 -8.53 -15.76
N ALA A 344 -3.26 -9.67 -15.36
CA ALA A 344 -2.85 -10.98 -15.86
C ALA A 344 -3.10 -11.09 -17.39
N ILE A 345 -4.30 -10.73 -17.85
CA ILE A 345 -4.65 -10.67 -19.29
C ILE A 345 -3.68 -9.74 -20.03
N ASN A 346 -3.39 -8.58 -19.44
CA ASN A 346 -2.48 -7.58 -19.99
C ASN A 346 -1.04 -8.13 -20.12
N CYS A 347 -0.58 -8.87 -19.12
CA CYS A 347 0.72 -9.55 -19.14
C CYS A 347 0.81 -10.58 -20.27
N PHE A 348 -0.23 -11.39 -20.49
CA PHE A 348 -0.26 -12.37 -21.57
C PHE A 348 -0.26 -11.71 -22.94
N ARG A 349 -1.06 -10.66 -23.14
CA ARG A 349 -1.09 -9.91 -24.41
C ARG A 349 0.23 -9.23 -24.73
N ALA A 350 0.86 -8.60 -23.74
CA ALA A 350 2.16 -7.96 -23.90
C ALA A 350 3.28 -8.95 -24.27
N ARG A 351 3.18 -10.23 -23.84
CA ARG A 351 4.11 -11.29 -24.30
C ARG A 351 3.91 -11.61 -25.78
N LYS A 352 2.65 -11.76 -26.20
CA LYS A 352 2.30 -12.14 -27.58
C LYS A 352 2.75 -11.07 -28.58
N LEU A 353 2.49 -9.80 -28.30
CA LEU A 353 2.90 -8.68 -29.17
C LEU A 353 4.42 -8.64 -29.42
N LYS A 354 5.23 -8.89 -28.39
CA LYS A 354 6.69 -8.89 -28.51
C LYS A 354 7.21 -10.11 -29.30
N GLN A 355 6.53 -11.25 -29.19
CA GLN A 355 6.86 -12.44 -29.99
C GLN A 355 6.49 -12.26 -31.46
N THR A 356 5.35 -11.62 -31.75
CA THR A 356 4.93 -11.30 -33.12
C THR A 356 5.89 -10.32 -33.78
N ALA A 357 6.25 -9.22 -33.10
CA ALA A 357 7.22 -8.24 -33.63
C ALA A 357 8.60 -8.87 -33.89
N ALA A 358 9.11 -9.71 -32.97
CA ALA A 358 10.38 -10.40 -33.18
C ALA A 358 10.34 -11.40 -34.36
N GLY A 359 9.19 -12.05 -34.59
CA GLY A 359 9.00 -12.93 -35.74
C GLY A 359 8.89 -12.18 -37.07
N GLU A 360 8.28 -11.00 -37.06
CA GLU A 360 8.21 -10.10 -38.23
C GLU A 360 9.59 -9.53 -38.60
N ASP A 361 10.39 -9.11 -37.60
CA ASP A 361 11.76 -8.64 -37.81
C ASP A 361 12.68 -9.75 -38.34
N GLU A 362 12.58 -10.98 -37.81
CA GLU A 362 13.33 -12.14 -38.34
C GLU A 362 12.88 -12.53 -39.76
N ALA A 363 11.60 -12.44 -40.07
CA ALA A 363 11.08 -12.71 -41.40
C ALA A 363 11.54 -11.65 -42.42
N ALA A 364 11.55 -10.37 -42.02
CA ALA A 364 12.06 -9.27 -42.83
C ALA A 364 13.57 -9.41 -43.10
N ALA A 365 14.36 -9.76 -42.09
CA ALA A 365 15.80 -10.00 -42.23
C ALA A 365 16.11 -11.18 -43.19
N ARG A 366 15.35 -12.28 -43.10
CA ARG A 366 15.49 -13.42 -44.04
C ARG A 366 15.06 -13.07 -45.46
N GLY A 367 14.09 -12.17 -45.63
CA GLY A 367 13.64 -11.69 -46.93
C GLY A 367 14.71 -10.87 -47.65
N LEU A 368 15.38 -9.97 -46.92
CA LEU A 368 16.49 -9.17 -47.44
C LEU A 368 17.68 -10.04 -47.84
N GLN A 369 18.05 -11.01 -47.00
CA GLN A 369 19.18 -11.90 -47.29
C GLN A 369 18.94 -12.77 -48.54
N LYS A 370 17.71 -13.23 -48.78
CA LYS A 370 17.36 -13.94 -50.02
C LYS A 370 17.40 -13.04 -51.26
N GLN A 371 17.15 -11.74 -51.13
CA GLN A 371 17.26 -10.80 -52.25
C GLN A 371 18.71 -10.48 -52.59
N GLU A 372 19.59 -10.37 -51.58
CA GLU A 372 21.03 -10.22 -51.78
C GLU A 372 21.62 -11.49 -52.43
N ASP A 373 21.28 -12.68 -51.94
CA ASP A 373 21.71 -13.95 -52.54
C ASP A 373 21.22 -14.08 -54.00
N ALA A 374 20.01 -13.60 -54.32
CA ALA A 374 19.47 -13.64 -55.68
C ALA A 374 20.16 -12.64 -56.64
N HIS A 375 20.76 -11.58 -56.12
CA HIS A 375 21.50 -10.58 -56.89
C HIS A 375 22.97 -10.97 -57.14
N GLU A 376 23.57 -11.84 -56.33
CA GLU A 376 24.92 -12.38 -56.57
C GLU A 376 24.97 -13.47 -57.66
N PHE A 377 23.83 -14.04 -58.05
CA PHE A 377 23.72 -15.08 -59.10
C PHE A 377 23.31 -14.54 -60.49
N HIS A 378 23.21 -13.23 -60.65
CA HIS A 378 23.00 -12.53 -61.93
C HIS A 378 24.18 -11.65 -62.27
#